data_AF-A0A9D2DYP7-F1
#
_entry.id   AF-A0A9D2DYP7-F1
#
_cell.length_a   1.000
_cell.length_b   1.000
_cell.length_c   1.000
_cell.angle_alpha   90.00
_cell.angle_beta   90.00
_cell.angle_gamma   90.00
#
_symmetry.space_group_name_H-M   'P 1'
#
loop_
_entity.id
_entity.type
_entity.pdbx_description
1 polymer ?
#
loop_
_entity_poly.entity_id
_entity_poly.type
_entity_poly.pdbx_seq_one_letter_code
_entity_poly.pdbx_strand_id
1 'polypeptide(L)' 'MIELGKKYKLKKIRGFENSDNEYYKVIGFYNFDTVICENACGERFIFMKEFLIDPQKPEDIYSNLILERKE' A
#
# COMPACT_ATOMS: atom_id res chain seq x y z
N MET A 1 -10.55 -2.86 -6.46
CA MET A 1 -9.82 -2.29 -7.62
C MET A 1 -9.21 -0.95 -7.19
N ILE A 2 -7.96 -0.65 -7.56
CA ILE A 2 -7.31 0.63 -7.22
C ILE A 2 -7.70 1.72 -8.23
N GLU A 3 -8.12 2.88 -7.74
CA GLU A 3 -8.71 3.97 -8.52
C GLU A 3 -7.91 5.28 -8.37
N LEU A 4 -7.88 6.08 -9.44
CA LEU A 4 -7.25 7.40 -9.45
C LEU A 4 -7.98 8.35 -8.47
N GLY A 5 -7.22 9.13 -7.71
CA GLY A 5 -7.73 10.14 -6.78
C GLY A 5 -8.25 9.59 -5.45
N LYS A 6 -8.39 8.27 -5.31
CA LYS A 6 -8.74 7.61 -4.04
C LYS A 6 -7.52 7.44 -3.14
N LYS A 7 -7.78 7.31 -1.84
CA LYS A 7 -6.77 7.13 -0.80
C LYS A 7 -6.76 5.68 -0.31
N TYR A 8 -5.56 5.12 -0.16
CA TYR A 8 -5.34 3.75 0.27
C TYR A 8 -4.30 3.69 1.37
N LYS A 9 -4.35 2.64 2.19
CA LYS A 9 -3.31 2.32 3.17
C LYS A 9 -2.46 1.16 2.67
N LEU A 10 -1.26 1.04 3.19
CA LEU A 10 -0.42 -0.13 2.97
C LEU A 10 -0.93 -1.31 3.81
N LYS A 11 -0.83 -2.52 3.26
CA LYS A 11 -1.04 -3.77 3.97
C LYS A 11 0.03 -3.91 5.06
N LYS A 12 -0.36 -4.48 6.19
CA LYS A 12 0.54 -4.81 7.30
C LYS A 12 1.36 -6.05 7.00
N ILE A 13 2.49 -6.21 7.67
CA ILE A 13 3.29 -7.44 7.65
C ILE A 13 3.09 -8.13 9.00
N ARG A 14 2.77 -9.42 8.98
CA ARG A 14 2.57 -10.18 10.24
C ARG A 14 3.88 -10.25 11.01
N GLY A 15 3.80 -10.05 12.34
CA GLY A 15 4.97 -10.04 13.21
C GLY A 15 5.75 -8.73 13.25
N PHE A 16 5.30 -7.70 12.51
CA PHE A 16 5.85 -6.35 12.58
C PHE A 16 4.83 -5.40 13.20
N GLU A 17 5.20 -4.75 14.29
CA GLU A 17 4.46 -3.60 14.82
C GLU A 17 4.75 -2.40 13.93
N ASN A 18 3.92 -2.21 12.90
CA ASN A 18 4.01 -1.05 12.03
C ASN A 18 3.10 0.07 12.55
N SER A 19 3.69 1.24 12.82
CA SER A 19 2.98 2.46 13.20
C SER A 19 2.47 3.25 11.98
N ASP A 20 2.90 2.87 10.77
CA ASP A 20 2.42 3.54 9.56
C ASP A 20 0.92 3.27 9.35
N ASN A 21 0.15 4.33 9.54
CA ASN A 21 -1.29 4.40 9.34
C ASN A 21 -1.64 5.51 8.33
N GLU A 22 -0.66 5.93 7.53
CA GLU A 22 -0.81 7.00 6.56
C GLU A 22 -1.70 6.57 5.38
N TYR A 23 -2.41 7.56 4.83
CA TYR A 23 -3.19 7.41 3.62
C TYR A 23 -2.42 7.97 2.43
N TYR A 24 -2.32 7.16 1.39
CA TYR A 24 -1.64 7.49 0.15
C TYR A 24 -2.68 7.68 -0.96
N LYS A 25 -2.71 8.86 -1.58
CA LYS A 25 -3.62 9.19 -2.68
C LYS A 25 -3.02 8.70 -3.99
N VAL A 26 -3.75 7.90 -4.77
CA VAL A 26 -3.31 7.49 -6.11
C VAL A 26 -3.39 8.70 -7.05
N ILE A 27 -2.26 9.07 -7.65
CA ILE A 27 -2.15 10.19 -8.60
C ILE A 27 -1.80 9.74 -10.01
N GLY A 28 -1.47 8.46 -10.21
CA GLY A 28 -1.24 7.89 -11.53
C GLY A 28 -1.00 6.39 -11.51
N PHE A 29 -0.97 5.80 -12.70
CA PHE A 29 -0.61 4.40 -12.92
C PHE A 29 0.69 4.39 -13.72
N TYR A 30 1.70 3.65 -13.25
CA TYR A 30 2.96 3.53 -13.96
C TYR A 30 2.94 2.34 -14.92
N ASN A 31 2.46 1.19 -14.46
CA ASN A 31 2.19 0.01 -15.29
C ASN A 31 0.96 -0.75 -14.77
N PHE A 32 0.72 -1.97 -15.27
CA PHE A 32 -0.43 -2.77 -14.86
C PHE A 32 -0.49 -3.06 -13.36
N ASP A 33 0.66 -3.30 -12.72
CA ASP A 33 0.73 -3.73 -11.31
C ASP A 33 1.17 -2.63 -10.35
N THR A 34 1.60 -1.47 -10.85
CA THR A 34 2.14 -0.38 -10.01
C THR A 34 1.37 0.92 -10.14
N VAL A 35 1.30 1.65 -9.04
CA VAL A 35 0.62 2.94 -8.91
C VAL A 35 1.56 3.98 -8.33
N ILE A 36 1.37 5.20 -8.78
CA ILE A 36 2.04 6.38 -8.25
C ILE A 36 1.10 7.00 -7.22
N CYS A 37 1.59 7.15 -6.00
CA CYS A 37 0.84 7.71 -4.90
C CYS A 37 1.52 8.95 -4.33
N GLU A 38 0.72 9.80 -3.67
CA GLU A 38 1.16 10.99 -2.95
C GLU A 38 0.65 10.94 -1.50
N ASN A 39 1.51 11.30 -0.54
CA ASN A 39 1.13 11.36 0.87
C ASN A 39 0.65 12.77 1.29
N ALA A 40 0.36 12.99 2.57
CA ALA A 40 -0.14 14.29 3.03
C ALA A 40 0.88 15.44 2.90
N CYS A 41 2.18 15.10 2.85
CA CYS A 41 3.29 16.02 2.71
C CYS A 41 3.62 16.36 1.24
N GLY A 42 2.94 15.74 0.27
CA GLY A 42 3.24 15.90 -1.15
C GLY A 42 4.41 15.03 -1.65
N GLU A 43 4.90 14.11 -0.83
CA GLU A 43 5.93 13.14 -1.24
C GLU A 43 5.31 12.07 -2.12
N ARG A 44 6.06 11.65 -3.15
CA ARG A 44 5.60 10.71 -4.17
C ARG A 44 6.24 9.35 -4.00
N PHE A 45 5.42 8.32 -4.09
CA PHE A 45 5.79 6.92 -3.92
C PHE A 45 5.31 6.10 -5.11
N ILE A 46 6.02 5.01 -5.40
CA ILE A 46 5.57 3.98 -6.34
C ILE A 46 5.32 2.72 -5.53
N PHE A 47 4.09 2.22 -5.56
CA PHE A 47 3.69 1.00 -4.87
C PHE A 47 3.18 -0.04 -5.85
N MET A 48 3.41 -1.33 -5.54
CA MET A 48 2.66 -2.40 -6.20
C MET A 48 1.24 -2.43 -5.62
N LYS A 49 0.25 -2.62 -6.49
CA LYS A 49 -1.18 -2.62 -6.13
C LYS A 49 -1.51 -3.66 -5.07
N GLU A 50 -0.81 -4.79 -5.06
CA GLU A 50 -1.01 -5.87 -4.09
C GLU A 50 -0.74 -5.46 -2.64
N PHE A 51 0.09 -4.43 -2.42
CA PHE A 51 0.43 -3.92 -1.09
C PHE A 51 -0.53 -2.83 -0.60
N LEU A 52 -1.51 -2.42 -1.40
CA LEU A 52 -2.56 -1.51 -0.97
C LEU A 52 -3.77 -2.29 -0.44
N ILE A 53 -4.32 -1.85 0.69
CA ILE A 53 -5.56 -2.41 1.24
C ILE A 53 -6.70 -2.00 0.30
N ASP A 54 -7.37 -2.97 -0.32
CA ASP A 54 -8.54 -2.72 -1.15
C ASP A 54 -9.75 -2.40 -0.26
N PRO A 55 -10.41 -1.24 -0.41
CA PRO A 55 -11.63 -0.92 0.33
C PRO A 55 -12.75 -1.95 0.11
N GLN A 56 -12.71 -2.69 -1.00
CA GLN A 56 -13.67 -3.74 -1.31
C GLN A 56 -13.35 -5.08 -0.62
N LYS A 57 -12.16 -5.22 -0.04
CA LYS A 57 -11.70 -6.41 0.70
C LYS A 57 -11.07 -6.00 2.04
N PRO A 58 -11.87 -5.43 2.95
CA PRO A 58 -11.37 -4.91 4.22
C PRO A 58 -10.76 -5.97 5.15
N GLU A 59 -10.98 -7.25 4.89
CA GLU A 59 -10.36 -8.38 5.57
C GLU A 59 -8.91 -8.65 5.13
N ASP A 60 -8.51 -8.20 3.95
CA ASP A 60 -7.20 -8.44 3.33
C ASP A 60 -6.17 -7.36 3.75
N ILE A 61 -6.04 -7.17 5.06
CA ILE A 61 -5.17 -6.13 5.66
C ILE A 61 -3.71 -6.56 5.81
N TYR A 62 -3.41 -7.85 5.70
CA TYR A 62 -2.05 -8.38 5.85
C TYR A 62 -1.49 -8.82 4.50
N SER A 63 -0.25 -8.43 4.22
CA SER A 63 0.51 -8.97 3.10
C SER A 63 0.97 -10.41 3.39
N ASN A 64 1.21 -11.16 2.32
CA ASN A 64 1.78 -12.51 2.38
C ASN A 64 3.31 -12.51 2.36
N LEU A 65 3.95 -11.36 2.61
CA LEU A 65 5.40 -11.25 2.66
C LEU A 65 5.95 -12.09 3.82
N ILE A 66 6.88 -13.00 3.49
CA ILE A 66 7.67 -13.75 4.46
C ILE A 66 9.05 -13.10 4.50
N LEU A 67 9.40 -12.52 5.65
CA LEU A 67 10.72 -11.94 5.89
C LEU A 67 11.57 -12.98 6.62
N GLU A 68 12.58 -13.51 5.93
CA GLU A 68 13.60 -14.34 6.55
C GLU A 68 14.63 -13.44 7.22
N ARG A 69 14.69 -13.47 8.56
CA ARG A 69 15.85 -12.92 9.27
C ARG A 69 17.00 -13.90 9.13
N LYS A 70 18.08 -13.49 8.47
CA LYS A 70 19.39 -14.12 8.67
C LYS A 70 19.94 -13.57 9.98
N GLU A 71 20.02 -14.43 11.00
CA GLU A 71 20.85 -14.19 12.19
C GLU A 71 22.33 -14.11 11.81
#